data_AF-X0TQ76-F1
#
_entry.id   AF-X0TQ76-F1
#
_cell.length_a   1.000
_cell.length_b   1.000
_cell.length_c   1.000
_cell.angle_alpha   90.00
_cell.angle_beta   90.00
_cell.angle_gamma   90.00
#
_symmetry.space_group_name_H-M   'P 1'
#
loop_
_entity.id
_entity.type
_entity.pdbx_description
1 polymer ?
#
loop_
_entity_poly.entity_id
_entity_poly.type
_entity_poly.pdbx_seq_one_letter_code
_entity_poly.pdbx_strand_id
1 'polypeptide(L)'
;MAELEVIEIYMLVIMAIIMFITSIGVLYLGHKKGTPNMILWALFIFSWGLHWLAEGTADYYEEILDIELLIFSQLELFTAFVSSFILLAACLEYN
;
A
#
# COMPACT_ATOMS: atom_id res chain seq x y z
N MET A 1 -7.74 25.55 -4.47
CA MET A 1 -6.84 24.58 -5.15
C MET A 1 -5.90 24.02 -4.10
N ALA A 2 -5.06 24.82 -3.45
CA ALA A 2 -4.22 24.38 -2.32
C ALA A 2 -4.97 23.65 -1.16
N GLU A 3 -6.15 24.12 -0.75
CA GLU A 3 -6.92 23.42 0.32
C GLU A 3 -7.42 22.03 -0.09
N LEU A 4 -7.64 21.79 -1.39
CA LEU A 4 -8.14 20.52 -1.92
C LEU A 4 -7.00 19.48 -1.97
N GLU A 5 -5.83 19.88 -2.44
CA GLU A 5 -4.61 19.06 -2.48
C GLU A 5 -4.15 18.64 -1.07
N VAL A 6 -4.23 19.56 -0.11
CA VAL A 6 -3.91 19.24 1.30
C VAL A 6 -4.87 18.18 1.87
N ILE A 7 -6.16 18.26 1.56
CA ILE A 7 -7.15 17.24 2.00
C ILE A 7 -6.84 15.88 1.36
N GLU A 8 -6.48 15.86 0.09
CA GLU A 8 -6.13 14.64 -0.65
C GLU A 8 -4.94 13.92 -0.01
N ILE A 9 -3.85 14.64 0.27
CA ILE A 9 -2.67 14.10 0.96
C ILE A 9 -3.07 13.48 2.32
N TYR A 10 -3.91 14.16 3.11
CA TYR A 10 -4.37 13.60 4.39
C TYR A 10 -5.22 12.34 4.20
N MET A 11 -6.08 12.28 3.18
CA MET A 11 -6.87 11.09 2.87
C MET A 11 -5.97 9.91 2.49
N LEU A 12 -4.95 10.13 1.67
CA LEU A 12 -3.98 9.10 1.25
C LEU A 12 -3.21 8.53 2.46
N VAL A 13 -2.76 9.41 3.36
CA VAL A 13 -2.08 8.99 4.60
C VAL A 13 -3.02 8.20 5.52
N ILE A 14 -4.27 8.64 5.68
CA ILE A 14 -5.27 7.91 6.48
C ILE A 14 -5.53 6.53 5.87
N MET A 15 -5.64 6.44 4.54
CA MET A 15 -5.83 5.17 3.84
C MET A 15 -4.65 4.23 4.08
N ALA A 16 -3.41 4.73 3.98
CA ALA A 16 -2.21 3.96 4.29
C ALA A 16 -2.24 3.36 5.71
N ILE A 17 -2.62 4.17 6.70
CA ILE A 17 -2.76 3.73 8.10
C ILE A 17 -3.82 2.63 8.24
N ILE A 18 -5.00 2.82 7.63
CA ILE A 18 -6.08 1.82 7.66
C ILE A 18 -5.62 0.50 7.03
N MET A 19 -4.89 0.56 5.92
CA MET A 19 -4.34 -0.62 5.25
C MET A 19 -3.32 -1.34 6.15
N PHE A 20 -2.41 -0.63 6.81
CA PHE A 20 -1.47 -1.26 7.76
C PHE A 20 -2.18 -1.93 8.94
N ILE A 21 -3.20 -1.29 9.53
CA ILE A 21 -4.00 -1.89 10.59
C ILE A 21 -4.72 -3.14 10.09
N THR A 22 -5.27 -3.09 8.88
CA THR A 22 -5.99 -4.21 8.27
C THR A 22 -5.05 -5.37 7.96
N SER A 23 -3.83 -5.10 7.50
CA SER A 23 -2.78 -6.11 7.30
C SER A 23 -2.48 -6.88 8.59
N ILE A 24 -2.33 -6.17 9.71
CA ILE A 24 -2.17 -6.78 11.04
C ILE A 24 -3.43 -7.60 11.42
N GLY A 25 -4.62 -7.06 11.14
CA GLY A 25 -5.89 -7.76 11.36
C GLY A 25 -5.99 -9.08 10.59
N VAL A 26 -5.53 -9.12 9.34
CA VAL A 26 -5.49 -10.33 8.51
C VAL A 26 -4.52 -11.36 9.06
N LEU A 27 -3.34 -10.97 9.55
CA LEU A 27 -2.41 -11.89 10.23
C LEU A 27 -3.06 -12.48 11.49
N TYR A 28 -3.65 -11.64 12.33
CA TYR A 28 -4.26 -12.07 13.58
C TYR A 28 -5.43 -13.04 13.35
N LEU A 29 -6.37 -12.66 12.48
CA LEU A 29 -7.55 -13.48 12.18
C LEU A 29 -7.20 -14.72 11.37
N GLY A 30 -6.26 -14.60 10.42
CA GLY A 30 -5.76 -15.70 9.62
C GLY A 30 -5.10 -16.76 10.49
N HIS A 31 -4.25 -16.35 11.43
CA HIS A 31 -3.59 -17.28 12.36
C HIS A 31 -4.61 -17.98 13.24
N LYS A 32 -5.59 -17.24 13.79
CA LYS A 32 -6.64 -17.81 14.64
C LYS A 32 -7.54 -18.81 13.90
N LYS A 33 -7.80 -18.60 12.60
CA LYS A 33 -8.69 -19.44 11.79
C LYS A 33 -7.95 -20.53 11.02
N GLY A 34 -6.62 -20.57 11.07
CA GLY A 34 -5.82 -21.47 10.24
C GLY A 34 -5.96 -21.18 8.75
N THR A 35 -6.18 -19.92 8.37
CA THR A 35 -6.28 -19.51 6.97
C THR A 35 -4.90 -19.69 6.31
N PRO A 36 -4.80 -20.49 5.24
CA PRO A 36 -3.54 -20.64 4.52
C PRO A 36 -3.19 -19.32 3.82
N ASN A 37 -1.92 -19.15 3.47
CA ASN A 37 -1.41 -17.91 2.87
C ASN A 37 -1.70 -16.59 3.61
N MET A 38 -2.07 -16.62 4.89
CA MET A 38 -2.37 -15.40 5.65
C MET A 38 -1.26 -14.34 5.59
N ILE A 39 0.00 -14.78 5.49
CA ILE A 39 1.16 -13.91 5.36
C ILE A 39 1.14 -13.18 4.01
N LEU A 40 0.86 -13.88 2.91
CA LEU A 40 0.77 -13.27 1.58
C LEU A 40 -0.42 -12.30 1.50
N TRP A 41 -1.58 -12.68 2.04
CA TRP A 41 -2.74 -11.79 2.10
C TRP A 41 -2.46 -10.52 2.91
N ALA A 42 -1.76 -10.65 4.03
CA ALA A 42 -1.35 -9.50 4.82
C ALA A 42 -0.31 -8.64 4.10
N LEU A 43 0.66 -9.26 3.43
CA LEU A 43 1.69 -8.56 2.66
C LEU A 43 1.10 -7.78 1.49
N PHE A 44 0.07 -8.30 0.82
CA PHE A 44 -0.65 -7.59 -0.24
C PHE A 44 -1.30 -6.31 0.29
N ILE A 45 -2.00 -6.41 1.42
CA ILE A 45 -2.64 -5.24 2.04
C ILE A 45 -1.58 -4.24 2.53
N PHE A 46 -0.46 -4.74 3.05
CA PHE A 46 0.66 -3.91 3.49
C PHE A 46 1.33 -3.17 2.33
N SER A 47 1.57 -3.84 1.20
CA SER A 47 2.17 -3.23 0.01
C SER A 47 1.28 -2.14 -0.58
N TRP A 48 -0.04 -2.32 -0.54
CA TRP A 48 -0.99 -1.26 -0.87
C TRP A 48 -0.94 -0.09 0.10
N GLY A 49 -0.73 -0.32 1.40
CA GLY A 49 -0.50 0.77 2.36
C GLY A 49 0.75 1.59 2.02
N LEU A 50 1.83 0.93 1.59
CA LEU A 50 3.05 1.62 1.12
C LEU A 50 2.81 2.40 -0.17
N HIS A 51 2.01 1.89 -1.10
CA HIS A 51 1.64 2.57 -2.34
C HIS A 51 0.95 3.91 -2.05
N TRP A 52 -0.11 3.91 -1.23
CA TRP A 52 -0.82 5.13 -0.84
C TRP A 52 0.05 6.12 -0.06
N LEU A 53 0.96 5.61 0.77
CA LEU A 53 1.92 6.46 1.48
C LEU A 53 2.87 7.14 0.51
N ALA A 54 3.36 6.41 -0.50
CA ALA A 54 4.28 6.92 -1.51
C ALA A 54 3.62 8.00 -2.37
N GLU A 55 2.37 7.78 -2.79
CA GLU A 55 1.57 8.75 -3.55
C GLU A 55 1.33 10.03 -2.73
N GLY A 56 0.84 9.90 -1.48
CA GLY A 56 0.61 11.06 -0.62
C GLY A 56 1.89 11.85 -0.28
N THR A 57 3.05 11.18 -0.26
CA THR A 57 4.34 11.89 -0.16
C THR A 57 4.78 12.52 -1.48
N ALA A 58 4.51 11.88 -2.62
CA ALA A 58 4.84 12.41 -3.95
C ALA A 58 4.13 13.75 -4.16
N ASP A 59 2.82 13.79 -3.91
CA ASP A 59 2.00 15.00 -4.05
C ASP A 59 2.48 16.14 -3.14
N TYR A 60 2.98 15.79 -1.95
CA TYR A 60 3.57 16.78 -1.03
C TYR A 60 4.90 17.37 -1.56
N TYR A 61 5.72 16.56 -2.21
CA TYR A 61 7.05 16.97 -2.71
C TYR A 61 7.04 17.47 -4.15
N GLU A 62 5.94 17.31 -4.88
CA GLU A 62 5.76 17.85 -6.24
C GLU A 62 5.89 19.39 -6.26
N GLU A 63 5.59 20.07 -5.15
CA GLU A 63 5.83 21.51 -5.00
C GLU A 63 7.31 21.90 -4.82
N ILE A 64 8.21 20.96 -4.52
CA ILE A 64 9.54 21.28 -3.98
C ILE A 64 10.70 20.74 -4.84
N LEU A 65 10.65 19.51 -5.40
CA LEU A 65 11.80 18.86 -6.06
C LEU A 65 11.44 17.79 -7.12
N ASP A 66 11.82 18.00 -8.40
CA ASP A 66 11.60 17.08 -9.54
C ASP A 66 12.25 15.68 -9.40
N ILE A 67 13.37 15.56 -8.69
CA ILE A 67 14.11 14.28 -8.57
C ILE A 67 13.41 13.33 -7.61
N GLU A 68 12.77 13.86 -6.56
CA GLU A 68 12.07 13.06 -5.56
C GLU A 68 10.79 12.47 -6.15
N LEU A 69 10.09 13.23 -7.00
CA LEU A 69 8.91 12.79 -7.75
C LEU A 69 9.21 11.53 -8.60
N LEU A 70 10.36 11.48 -9.27
CA LEU A 70 10.78 10.30 -10.04
C LEU A 70 10.94 9.07 -9.15
N ILE A 71 11.52 9.22 -7.96
CA ILE A 71 11.73 8.11 -7.02
C ILE A 71 10.38 7.58 -6.51
N PHE A 72 9.46 8.47 -6.13
CA PHE A 72 8.14 8.07 -5.65
C PHE A 72 7.31 7.38 -6.72
N SER A 73 7.32 7.89 -7.97
CA SER A 73 6.65 7.24 -9.10
C SER A 73 7.20 5.82 -9.39
N GLN A 74 8.52 5.62 -9.28
CA GLN A 74 9.09 4.27 -9.41
C GLN A 74 8.69 3.35 -8.24
N LEU A 75 8.57 3.89 -7.03
CA LEU A 75 8.15 3.14 -5.85
C LEU A 75 6.67 2.74 -5.93
N GLU A 76 5.84 3.61 -6.48
CA GLU A 76 4.44 3.32 -6.82
C GLU A 76 4.35 2.15 -7.81
N LEU A 77 5.11 2.21 -8.91
CA LEU A 77 5.14 1.16 -9.92
C LEU A 77 5.65 -0.17 -9.35
N PHE A 78 6.69 -0.11 -8.52
CA PHE A 78 7.27 -1.28 -7.86
C PHE A 78 6.28 -1.93 -6.89
N THR A 79 5.59 -1.14 -6.07
CA THR A 79 4.60 -1.64 -5.12
C THR A 79 3.41 -2.27 -5.85
N ALA A 80 2.92 -1.68 -6.94
CA ALA A 80 1.87 -2.27 -7.78
C ALA A 80 2.32 -3.60 -8.42
N PHE A 81 3.53 -3.64 -8.99
CA PHE A 81 4.12 -4.84 -9.58
C PHE A 81 4.22 -5.96 -8.54
N VAL A 82 4.87 -5.72 -7.40
CA VAL A 82 5.03 -6.72 -6.33
C VAL A 82 3.68 -7.19 -5.79
N SER A 83 2.71 -6.28 -5.61
CA SER A 83 1.36 -6.63 -5.15
C SER A 83 0.67 -7.62 -6.09
N SER A 84 0.86 -7.50 -7.40
CA SER A 84 0.28 -8.43 -8.38
C SER A 84 0.83 -9.86 -8.24
N PHE A 85 2.14 -10.02 -7.98
CA PHE A 85 2.76 -11.34 -7.73
C PHE A 85 2.35 -11.93 -6.39
N ILE A 86 2.25 -11.10 -5.34
CA ILE A 86 1.76 -11.55 -4.04
C ILE A 86 0.33 -12.08 -4.19
N LEU A 87 -0.53 -11.35 -4.90
CA LEU A 87 -1.91 -11.76 -5.15
C LEU A 87 -1.99 -13.06 -5.96
N LEU A 88 -1.18 -13.18 -7.02
CA LEU A 88 -1.09 -14.40 -7.81
C LEU A 88 -0.64 -15.59 -6.97
N ALA A 89 0.41 -15.44 -6.16
CA ALA A 89 0.91 -16.47 -5.26
C ALA A 89 -0.13 -16.87 -4.20
N ALA A 90 -0.84 -15.88 -3.63
CA ALA A 90 -1.89 -16.10 -2.65
C ALA A 90 -3.07 -16.91 -3.24
N CYS A 91 -3.40 -16.67 -4.52
CA CYS A 91 -4.46 -17.39 -5.24
C CYS A 91 -4.06 -18.79 -5.71
N LEU A 92 -2.78 -19.02 -6.02
CA LEU A 92 -2.30 -20.30 -6.57
C LEU A 92 -2.26 -21.45 -5.56
N GLU A 93 -2.14 -21.20 -4.25
CA GLU A 93 -2.08 -22.29 -3.25
C GLU A 93 -3.41 -23.06 -3.08
N TYR A 94 -4.50 -22.58 -3.72
CA TYR A 94 -5.80 -23.26 -3.74
C TYR A 94 -6.12 -23.99 -5.07
N ASN A 95 -5.19 -24.00 -6.05
CA ASN A 95 -5.28 -24.76 -7.30
C ASN A 95 -4.33 -25.97 -7.27
#